data_AF-A0A395XA36-F1
#
_entry.id   AF-A0A395XA36-F1
#
_cell.length_a   1.000
_cell.length_b   1.000
_cell.length_c   1.000
_cell.angle_alpha   90.00
_cell.angle_beta   90.00
_cell.angle_gamma   90.00
#
_symmetry.space_group_name_H-M   'P 1'
#
loop_
_entity.id
_entity.type
_entity.pdbx_description
1 polymer ?
#
loop_
_entity_poly.entity_id
_entity_poly.type
_entity_poly.pdbx_seq_one_letter_code
_entity_poly.pdbx_strand_id
1 'polypeptide(L)' 'MRNLNMIIDSPIIISGYLAPYLVPEDLNMLLHLINENNPFTLTADQLLVGTHGQYTPAIGAALHYINRFVHEGTAL' A
#
# COMPACT_ATOMS: atom_id res chain seq x y z
N MET A 1 -5.74 20.56 -5.80
CA MET A 1 -4.90 19.34 -5.64
C MET A 1 -5.68 18.32 -4.82
N ARG A 2 -5.80 17.07 -5.27
CA ARG A 2 -6.43 15.96 -4.52
C ARG A 2 -5.32 14.97 -4.13
N ASN A 3 -4.55 15.29 -3.09
CA ASN A 3 -3.60 14.34 -2.53
C ASN A 3 -4.40 13.23 -1.83
N LEU A 4 -4.17 11.97 -2.19
CA LEU A 4 -4.87 10.82 -1.63
C LEU A 4 -4.72 10.76 -0.11
N ASN A 5 -3.54 11.12 0.41
CA ASN A 5 -3.25 11.14 1.84
C ASN A 5 -4.09 12.18 2.60
N MET A 6 -4.55 13.24 1.94
CA MET A 6 -5.44 14.22 2.57
C MET A 6 -6.89 13.76 2.64
N ILE A 7 -7.26 12.74 1.86
CA ILE A 7 -8.63 12.21 1.79
C ILE A 7 -8.75 10.94 2.64
N ILE A 8 -7.68 10.14 2.71
CA ILE A 8 -7.64 8.86 3.39
C ILE A 8 -6.52 8.92 4.43
N ASP A 9 -6.91 9.04 5.71
CA ASP A 9 -5.99 8.95 6.85
C ASP A 9 -5.67 7.47 7.12
N SER A 10 -4.77 6.90 6.33
CA SER A 10 -4.37 5.49 6.44
C SER A 10 -2.94 5.25 5.98
N PRO A 11 -2.26 4.21 6.50
CA PRO A 11 -0.95 3.81 5.99
C PRO A 11 -0.97 3.53 4.49
N ILE A 12 0.12 3.86 3.81
CA ILE A 12 0.32 3.70 2.37
C ILE A 12 1.25 2.52 2.15
N ILE A 13 0.88 1.65 1.21
CA ILE A 13 1.75 0.57 0.75
C ILE A 13 2.23 0.89 -0.66
N ILE A 14 3.53 1.10 -0.83
CA ILE A 14 4.17 1.18 -2.14
C ILE A 14 4.43 -0.25 -2.63
N SER A 15 3.73 -0.63 -3.69
CA SER A 15 3.88 -1.94 -4.34
C SER A 15 4.29 -1.78 -5.80
N GLY A 16 4.40 -2.90 -6.51
CA GLY A 16 4.81 -2.96 -7.91
C GLY A 16 6.25 -3.44 -8.08
N TYR A 17 6.70 -3.43 -9.33
CA TYR A 17 7.98 -4.02 -9.74
C TYR A 17 9.19 -3.44 -9.01
N LEU A 18 9.15 -2.15 -8.66
CA LEU A 18 10.26 -1.46 -8.01
C LEU A 18 10.33 -1.66 -6.50
N ALA A 19 9.26 -2.15 -5.86
CA ALA A 19 9.18 -2.29 -4.42
C ALA A 19 10.39 -3.04 -3.79
N PRO A 20 10.90 -4.15 -4.36
CA PRO A 20 12.05 -4.88 -3.80
C PRO A 20 13.39 -4.14 -3.90
N TYR A 21 13.46 -3.10 -4.72
CA TYR A 21 14.68 -2.34 -4.98
C TYR A 21 14.77 -1.05 -4.15
N LEU A 22 13.68 -0.68 -3.46
CA LEU A 22 13.67 0.51 -2.60
C LEU A 22 14.52 0.27 -1.36
N VAL A 23 15.54 1.11 -1.20
CA VAL A 23 16.37 1.13 0.01
C VAL A 23 15.84 2.17 1.00
N PRO A 24 16.25 2.14 2.29
CA PRO A 24 15.77 3.08 3.29
C PRO A 24 15.93 4.56 2.89
N GLU A 25 17.00 4.90 2.16
CA GLU A 25 17.28 6.24 1.66
C GLU A 25 16.20 6.71 0.66
N ASP A 26 15.73 5.82 -0.21
CA ASP A 26 14.66 6.12 -1.17
C ASP A 26 13.35 6.39 -0.43
N LEU A 27 13.04 5.59 0.59
CA LEU A 27 11.84 5.76 1.40
C LEU A 27 11.87 7.08 2.18
N ASN A 28 13.03 7.44 2.75
CA ASN A 28 13.22 8.72 3.43
C ASN A 28 13.06 9.90 2.47
N MET A 29 13.60 9.79 1.24
CA MET A 29 13.42 10.81 0.21
C MET A 29 11.94 10.95 -0.19
N LEU A 30 11.24 9.84 -0.44
CA LEU A 30 9.81 9.85 -0.76
C LEU A 30 8.99 10.48 0.37
N LEU A 31 9.27 10.10 1.62
CA LEU A 31 8.59 10.65 2.79
C LEU A 31 8.79 12.17 2.89
N HIS A 32 10.01 12.65 2.64
CA HIS A 32 10.31 14.08 2.60
C HIS A 32 9.48 14.80 1.52
N LEU A 33 9.52 14.32 0.27
CA LEU A 33 8.80 14.92 -0.86
C LEU A 33 7.27 14.92 -0.66
N ILE A 34 6.71 13.86 -0.08
CA ILE A 34 5.28 13.78 0.26
C ILE A 34 4.93 14.86 1.28
N ASN A 35 5.75 15.03 2.31
CA ASN A 35 5.48 15.94 3.41
C ASN A 35 5.73 17.42 3.07
N GLU A 36 6.56 17.75 2.08
CA GLU A 36 6.74 19.13 1.63
C GLU A 36 5.44 19.80 1.16
N ASN A 37 4.51 19.01 0.62
CA ASN A 37 3.27 19.51 0.01
C ASN A 37 2.01 19.07 0.76
N ASN A 38 2.14 18.52 1.97
CA ASN A 38 1.04 17.96 2.73
C ASN A 38 0.86 18.68 4.08
N PRO A 39 -0.32 19.25 4.39
CA PRO A 39 -0.57 19.88 5.69
C PRO A 39 -0.47 18.92 6.88
N PHE A 40 -0.60 17.60 6.63
CA PHE A 40 -0.41 16.56 7.64
C PHE A 40 0.78 15.68 7.24
N THR A 41 1.75 15.56 8.15
CA THR A 41 2.96 14.79 7.89
C THR A 41 2.68 13.30 8.01
N LEU A 42 3.04 12.55 6.97
CA LEU A 42 3.15 11.10 7.01
C LEU A 42 4.39 10.72 7.83
N THR A 43 4.28 9.72 8.69
CA THR A 43 5.41 9.15 9.43
C THR A 43 5.97 7.90 8.75
N ALA A 44 7.21 7.51 9.07
CA ALA A 44 7.88 6.40 8.40
C ALA A 44 7.16 5.05 8.56
N ASP A 45 6.50 4.83 9.70
CA ASP A 45 5.67 3.65 9.97
C ASP A 45 4.37 3.61 9.14
N GLN A 46 3.97 4.75 8.57
CA GLN A 46 2.82 4.85 7.66
C GLN A 46 3.21 4.66 6.18
N LEU A 47 4.49 4.52 5.85
CA LEU A 47 4.97 4.24 4.49
C LEU A 47 5.60 2.85 4.41
N LEU A 48 4.82 1.89 3.92
CA LEU A 48 5.19 0.48 3.88
C LEU A 48 5.55 0.04 2.44
N VAL A 49 6.40 -0.98 2.34
CA VAL A 49 6.76 -1.61 1.06
C VAL A 49 6.03 -2.95 0.91
N GLY A 50 5.44 -3.18 -0.25
CA GLY A 50 4.73 -4.43 -0.55
C GLY A 50 5.67 -5.64 -0.61
N THR A 51 5.25 -6.75 0.00
CA THR A 51 6.13 -7.93 0.23
C THR A 51 5.96 -9.07 -0.77
N HIS A 52 4.88 -9.09 -1.54
CA HIS A 52 4.52 -10.23 -2.41
C HIS A 52 4.80 -10.02 -3.90
N GLY A 53 5.41 -8.87 -4.26
CA GLY A 53 5.82 -8.55 -5.62
C GLY A 53 4.72 -8.80 -6.66
N GLN A 54 5.06 -9.55 -7.72
CA GLN A 54 4.17 -9.89 -8.83
C GLN A 54 2.94 -10.72 -8.43
N TYR A 55 2.97 -11.41 -7.29
CA TYR A 55 1.86 -12.25 -6.83
C TYR A 55 0.79 -11.46 -6.08
N THR A 56 1.07 -10.20 -5.69
CA THR A 56 0.12 -9.33 -4.97
C THR A 56 -1.28 -9.33 -5.59
N PRO A 57 -1.47 -9.16 -6.92
CA PRO A 57 -2.80 -9.15 -7.53
C PRO A 57 -3.51 -10.50 -7.44
N ALA A 58 -2.78 -11.61 -7.67
CA ALA A 58 -3.35 -12.96 -7.63
C ALA A 58 -3.76 -13.36 -6.20
N ILE A 59 -2.93 -13.03 -5.21
CA ILE A 59 -3.23 -13.24 -3.79
C ILE A 59 -4.47 -12.44 -3.38
N GLY A 60 -4.52 -11.15 -3.74
CA GLY A 60 -5.68 -10.29 -3.46
C GLY A 60 -6.98 -10.84 -4.08
N ALA A 61 -6.92 -11.32 -5.32
CA ALA A 61 -8.07 -11.96 -5.97
C ALA A 61 -8.49 -13.25 -5.26
N ALA A 62 -7.53 -14.11 -4.87
CA ALA A 62 -7.82 -15.33 -4.13
C ALA A 62 -8.49 -15.04 -2.78
N LEU A 63 -8.02 -14.02 -2.04
CA LEU A 63 -8.60 -13.61 -0.77
C LEU A 63 -10.06 -13.20 -0.90
N HIS A 64 -10.45 -12.54 -2.00
CA HIS A 64 -11.85 -12.22 -2.26
C HIS A 64 -12.73 -13.47 -2.33
N TYR A 65 -12.31 -14.50 -3.07
CA TYR A 65 -13.05 -15.77 -3.17
C TYR A 65 -13.10 -16.53 -1.85
N ILE A 66 -11.98 -16.58 -1.11
CA ILE A 66 -11.92 -17.21 0.21
C ILE A 66 -12.89 -16.52 1.17
N ASN A 67 -12.90 -15.18 1.18
CA ASN A 67 -13.80 -14.42 2.05
C ASN A 67 -15.27 -14.72 1.76
N ARG A 68 -15.65 -14.81 0.48
CA ARG A 68 -17.01 -15.18 0.08
C ARG A 68 -17.36 -16.62 0.47
N PHE A 69 -16.45 -17.57 0.27
CA PHE A 69 -16.67 -18.95 0.68
C PHE A 69 -16.93 -19.07 2.20
N VAL A 70 -16.10 -18.41 3.01
CA VAL A 70 -16.19 -18.48 4.48
C VAL A 70 -17.45 -17.83 5.03
N HIS A 71 -17.91 -16.71 4.45
CA HIS A 71 -19.01 -15.92 5.02
C HIS A 71 -20.35 -16.08 4.31
N GLU A 72 -20.36 -16.42 3.02
CA GLU A 72 -21.59 -16.50 2.19
C GLU A 72 -21.95 -17.95 1.84
N GLY A 73 -21.07 -18.93 2.11
CA GLY A 73 -21.35 -20.35 1.90
C GLY A 73 -21.48 -20.79 0.44
N THR A 74 -21.32 -19.89 -0.52
CA THR A 74 -21.30 -20.24 -1.94
C THR A 74 -19.88 -20.60 -2.37
N ALA A 75 -19.63 -21.90 -2.54
CA ALA A 75 -18.55 -22.38 -3.39
C ALA A 75 -18.88 -22.03 -4.86
N LEU A 76 -17.84 -21.74 -5.64
CA LEU A 76 -17.90 -21.58 -7.10
C LEU A 76 -18.66 -22.73 -7.77
#